data_AF-A0A838U4D8-F1
#
_entry.id   AF-A0A838U4D8-F1
#
_cell.length_a   1.000
_cell.length_b   1.000
_cell.length_c   1.000
_cell.angle_alpha   90.00
_cell.angle_beta   90.00
_cell.angle_gamma   90.00
#
_symmetry.space_group_name_H-M   'P 1'
#
loop_
_entity.id
_entity.type
_entity.pdbx_description
1 polymer ?
#
loop_
_entity_poly.entity_id
_entity_poly.type
_entity_poly.pdbx_seq_one_letter_code
_entity_poly.pdbx_strand_id
1 'polypeptide(L)'
;MKEKYIHILSIAIVAAGFVFVAFLYSTEPRSFAEVASKSQVAIGTYEIDRAQFDRGLAAFRADQFVEARAAFDRADPEKRDAAAQFYTAYSLYRQGWGRFSNDDPLFKSGIEAVNRVLEIDPNFRLSDTTLSLRSPIELRTELEEGLRITASDFNPLRFTRERK
;
A
#
# COMPACT_ATOMS: atom_id res chain seq x y z
N MET A 1 43.23 -19.01 -30.55
CA MET A 1 43.37 -18.30 -29.26
C MET A 1 43.67 -19.33 -28.18
N LYS A 2 44.71 -19.15 -27.35
CA LYS A 2 45.11 -20.15 -26.35
C LYS A 2 44.00 -20.29 -25.30
N GLU A 3 43.58 -21.50 -24.96
CA GLU A 3 42.47 -21.79 -24.02
C GLU A 3 42.55 -20.98 -22.72
N LYS A 4 43.77 -20.73 -22.22
CA LYS A 4 44.05 -19.88 -21.05
C LYS A 4 43.40 -18.48 -21.14
N TYR A 5 43.32 -17.87 -22.32
CA TYR A 5 42.66 -16.56 -22.49
C TYR A 5 41.14 -16.64 -22.37
N ILE A 6 40.53 -17.77 -22.77
CA ILE A 6 39.08 -17.98 -22.65
C ILE A 6 38.68 -18.14 -21.18
N HIS A 7 39.50 -18.86 -20.38
CA HIS A 7 39.29 -19.00 -18.94
C HIS A 7 39.47 -17.68 -18.18
N ILE A 8 40.50 -16.89 -18.53
CA ILE A 8 40.71 -15.57 -17.90
C ILE A 8 39.55 -14.63 -18.22
N LEU A 9 39.08 -14.61 -19.48
CA LEU A 9 37.97 -13.76 -19.90
C LEU A 9 36.65 -14.15 -19.21
N SER A 10 36.37 -15.44 -19.07
CA SER A 10 35.15 -15.92 -18.41
C SER A 10 35.15 -15.61 -16.91
N ILE A 11 36.28 -15.77 -16.21
CA ILE A 11 36.41 -15.36 -14.80
C ILE A 11 36.22 -13.85 -14.65
N ALA A 12 36.80 -13.05 -15.55
CA ALA A 12 36.66 -11.60 -15.51
C ALA A 12 35.21 -11.14 -15.71
N ILE A 13 34.45 -11.78 -16.62
CA ILE A 13 33.03 -11.48 -16.86
C ILE A 13 32.18 -11.82 -15.63
N VAL A 14 32.42 -12.97 -15.00
CA VAL A 14 31.68 -13.37 -13.79
C VAL A 14 31.98 -12.43 -12.62
N ALA A 15 33.25 -12.07 -12.42
CA ALA A 15 33.65 -11.11 -11.39
C ALA A 15 33.03 -9.73 -11.62
N ALA A 16 33.03 -9.24 -12.87
CA ALA A 16 32.39 -7.99 -13.23
C ALA A 16 30.86 -8.03 -12.99
N GLY A 17 30.22 -9.15 -13.31
CA GLY A 17 28.80 -9.37 -13.04
C GLY A 17 28.48 -9.32 -11.54
N PHE A 18 29.29 -9.97 -10.70
CA PHE A 18 29.12 -9.92 -9.24
C PHE A 18 29.30 -8.51 -8.67
N VAL A 19 30.31 -7.78 -9.14
CA VAL A 19 30.52 -6.38 -8.74
C VAL A 19 29.34 -5.50 -9.19
N PHE A 20 28.79 -5.74 -10.38
CA PHE A 20 27.63 -5.00 -10.88
C PHE A 20 26.36 -5.31 -10.07
N VAL A 21 26.11 -6.57 -9.71
CA VAL A 21 24.99 -6.96 -8.85
C VAL A 21 25.15 -6.37 -7.44
N ALA A 22 26.35 -6.43 -6.86
CA ALA A 22 26.64 -5.82 -5.57
C ALA A 22 26.52 -4.29 -5.61
N PHE A 23 26.93 -3.66 -6.72
CA PHE A 23 26.74 -2.24 -6.95
C PHE A 23 25.25 -1.89 -7.02
N LEU A 24 24.45 -2.61 -7.82
CA LEU A 24 23.01 -2.41 -7.90
C LEU A 24 22.33 -2.53 -6.53
N TYR A 25 22.68 -3.54 -5.74
CA TYR A 25 22.18 -3.71 -4.37
C TYR A 25 22.67 -2.63 -3.40
N SER A 26 23.88 -2.10 -3.60
CA SER A 26 24.42 -1.02 -2.76
C SER A 26 23.86 0.35 -3.13
N THR A 27 23.46 0.55 -4.39
CA THR A 27 22.85 1.79 -4.88
C THR A 27 21.34 1.79 -4.84
N GLU A 28 20.71 0.71 -4.35
CA GLU A 28 19.28 0.67 -4.09
C GLU A 28 18.95 1.75 -3.04
N PRO A 29 18.20 2.81 -3.40
CA PRO A 29 17.88 3.86 -2.45
C PRO A 29 17.03 3.28 -1.33
N ARG A 30 17.59 3.20 -0.12
CA ARG A 30 16.89 2.77 1.11
C ARG A 30 15.82 3.76 1.61
N SER A 31 15.36 4.66 0.76
CA SER A 31 14.26 5.56 1.08
C SER A 31 13.37 5.75 -0.13
N PHE A 32 12.11 5.34 0.02
CA PHE A 32 10.98 5.68 -0.84
C PHE A 32 10.69 7.19 -0.96
N ALA A 33 11.60 8.05 -0.46
CA ALA A 33 11.51 9.50 -0.50
C ALA A 33 11.34 10.05 -1.93
N GLU A 34 11.75 9.30 -2.95
CA GLU A 34 11.65 9.71 -4.36
C GLU A 34 10.41 9.17 -5.10
N VAL A 35 9.63 8.26 -4.49
CA VAL A 35 8.41 7.71 -5.10
C VAL A 35 7.16 8.49 -4.66
N ALA A 36 7.24 9.23 -3.54
CA ALA A 36 6.17 10.10 -3.05
C ALA A 36 6.26 11.55 -3.57
N SER A 37 7.33 11.94 -4.25
CA SER A 37 7.59 13.33 -4.66
C SER A 37 6.83 13.80 -5.91
N LYS A 38 5.89 12.99 -6.45
CA LYS A 38 5.01 13.39 -7.56
C LYS A 38 3.61 13.86 -7.15
N SER A 39 3.37 14.08 -5.87
CA SER A 39 2.12 14.67 -5.34
C SER A 39 2.33 16.03 -4.65
N GLN A 40 3.40 16.76 -5.02
CA GLN A 40 3.48 18.19 -4.71
C GLN A 40 2.54 18.97 -5.65
N VAL A 41 1.26 19.03 -5.30
CA VAL A 41 0.38 20.11 -5.75
C VAL A 41 0.32 21.14 -4.63
N ALA A 42 0.80 22.33 -4.96
CA ALA A 42 1.09 23.44 -4.08
C ALA A 42 -0.18 24.14 -3.57
N ILE A 43 -0.49 24.02 -2.27
CA ILE A 43 -1.20 25.02 -1.47
C ILE A 43 -0.67 24.94 -0.02
N GLY A 44 0.43 25.65 0.26
CA GLY A 44 1.06 25.66 1.59
C GLY A 44 1.81 24.37 1.90
N THR A 45 2.91 24.48 2.64
CA THR A 45 3.87 23.41 2.93
C THR A 45 3.31 22.40 3.93
N TYR A 46 2.18 21.78 3.62
CA TYR A 46 1.65 20.68 4.42
C TYR A 46 2.56 19.47 4.23
N GLU A 47 3.30 19.14 5.28
CA GLU A 47 4.17 17.96 5.34
C GLU A 47 3.67 17.06 6.47
N ILE A 48 3.49 15.78 6.15
CA ILE A 48 3.09 14.77 7.13
C ILE A 48 4.27 14.40 8.04
N ASP A 49 3.98 13.96 9.25
CA ASP A 49 4.99 13.35 10.10
C ASP A 49 5.36 11.96 9.53
N ARG A 50 6.50 11.91 8.83
CA ARG A 50 7.03 10.70 8.19
C ARG A 50 7.32 9.58 9.18
N ALA A 51 7.76 9.91 10.40
CA ALA A 51 8.06 8.89 11.40
C ALA A 51 6.78 8.19 11.88
N GLN A 52 5.69 8.94 12.05
CA GLN A 52 4.37 8.36 12.36
C GLN A 52 3.81 7.60 11.17
N PHE A 53 4.01 8.07 9.94
CA PHE A 53 3.59 7.36 8.74
C PHE A 53 4.26 5.99 8.64
N ASP A 54 5.58 5.93 8.79
CA ASP A 54 6.34 4.69 8.73
C ASP A 54 5.96 3.72 9.85
N ARG A 55 5.67 4.24 11.05
CA ARG A 55 5.12 3.45 12.15
C ARG A 55 3.76 2.87 11.80
N GLY A 56 2.88 3.66 11.18
CA GLY A 56 1.58 3.19 10.71
C GLY A 56 1.71 2.11 9.66
N LEU A 57 2.65 2.24 8.72
CA LEU A 57 2.92 1.24 7.70
C LEU A 57 3.45 -0.07 8.32
N ALA A 58 4.34 0.01 9.29
CA ALA A 58 4.85 -1.16 10.02
C ALA A 58 3.71 -1.89 10.76
N ALA A 59 2.86 -1.16 11.49
CA ALA A 59 1.70 -1.72 12.17
C ALA A 59 0.69 -2.33 11.18
N PHE A 60 0.46 -1.67 10.04
CA PHE A 60 -0.43 -2.16 8.99
C PHE A 60 0.06 -3.48 8.38
N ARG A 61 1.37 -3.64 8.18
CA ARG A 61 1.97 -4.89 7.69
C ARG A 61 1.95 -6.01 8.73
N ALA A 62 1.87 -5.66 10.01
CA ALA A 62 1.69 -6.59 11.13
C ALA A 62 0.21 -6.88 11.46
N ASP A 63 -0.72 -6.47 10.59
CA ASP A 63 -2.17 -6.58 10.78
C ASP A 63 -2.73 -5.89 12.04
N GLN A 64 -1.98 -4.94 12.62
CA GLN A 64 -2.37 -4.12 13.76
C GLN A 64 -3.15 -2.89 13.29
N PHE A 65 -4.32 -3.10 12.67
CA PHE A 65 -5.04 -2.06 11.94
C PHE A 65 -5.49 -0.85 12.78
N VAL A 66 -5.83 -1.06 14.06
CA VAL A 66 -6.21 0.03 14.96
C VAL A 66 -5.01 0.92 15.26
N GLU A 67 -3.84 0.33 15.55
CA GLU A 67 -2.60 1.07 15.78
C GLU A 67 -2.14 1.78 14.50
N ALA A 68 -2.24 1.09 13.35
CA ALA A 68 -1.91 1.66 12.05
C ALA A 68 -2.68 2.95 11.78
N ARG A 69 -4.01 2.94 11.96
CA ARG A 69 -4.84 4.14 11.80
C ARG A 69 -4.49 5.24 12.78
N ALA A 70 -4.28 4.91 14.06
CA ALA A 70 -3.87 5.90 15.05
C ALA A 70 -2.50 6.53 14.73
N ALA A 71 -1.61 5.81 14.08
CA ALA A 71 -0.34 6.35 13.58
C ALA A 71 -0.54 7.20 12.32
N PHE A 72 -1.38 6.77 11.36
CA PHE A 72 -1.71 7.57 10.18
C PHE A 72 -2.45 8.87 10.53
N ASP A 73 -3.37 8.85 11.50
CA ASP A 73 -4.06 10.05 11.99
C ASP A 73 -3.08 11.03 12.67
N ARG A 74 -2.02 10.52 13.32
CA ARG A 74 -0.94 11.37 13.85
C ARG A 74 -0.01 11.89 12.75
N ALA A 75 0.21 11.10 11.71
CA ALA A 75 1.03 11.46 10.55
C ALA A 75 0.36 12.56 9.73
N ASP A 76 -0.95 12.44 9.51
CA ASP A 76 -1.76 13.30 8.66
C ASP A 76 -3.04 13.80 9.38
N PRO A 77 -2.91 14.67 10.41
CA PRO A 77 -4.08 15.12 11.19
C PRO A 77 -5.12 15.88 10.37
N GLU A 78 -4.68 16.59 9.32
CA GLU A 78 -5.57 17.34 8.42
C GLU A 78 -6.20 16.45 7.34
N LYS A 79 -5.79 15.17 7.26
CA LYS A 79 -6.27 14.19 6.27
C LYS A 79 -6.05 14.62 4.82
N ARG A 80 -4.91 15.25 4.55
CA ARG A 80 -4.54 15.85 3.25
C ARG A 80 -3.53 15.02 2.46
N ASP A 81 -3.01 13.93 3.02
CA ASP A 81 -2.12 13.02 2.31
C ASP A 81 -2.87 11.82 1.74
N ALA A 82 -2.82 11.69 0.42
CA ALA A 82 -3.52 10.62 -0.30
C ALA A 82 -3.06 9.22 0.12
N ALA A 83 -1.76 9.03 0.42
CA ALA A 83 -1.25 7.72 0.81
C ALA A 83 -1.71 7.34 2.23
N ALA A 84 -1.67 8.26 3.18
CA ALA A 84 -2.14 8.06 4.54
C ALA A 84 -3.64 7.73 4.57
N GLN A 85 -4.44 8.46 3.79
CA GLN A 85 -5.87 8.19 3.65
C GLN A 85 -6.13 6.84 2.96
N PHE A 86 -5.34 6.46 1.96
CA PHE A 86 -5.47 5.17 1.29
C PHE A 86 -5.16 4.00 2.22
N TYR A 87 -4.04 4.04 2.97
CA TYR A 87 -3.73 3.00 3.95
C TYR A 87 -4.74 2.96 5.11
N THR A 88 -5.28 4.10 5.51
CA THR A 88 -6.38 4.17 6.48
C THR A 88 -7.62 3.42 5.96
N ALA A 89 -8.05 3.69 4.72
CA ALA A 89 -9.15 2.96 4.09
C ALA A 89 -8.87 1.46 4.01
N TYR A 90 -7.67 1.07 3.58
CA TYR A 90 -7.29 -0.34 3.43
C TYR A 90 -7.30 -1.06 4.79
N SER A 91 -6.87 -0.38 5.85
CA SER A 91 -6.90 -0.95 7.20
C SER A 91 -8.32 -1.22 7.70
N LEU A 92 -9.29 -0.37 7.32
CA LEU A 92 -10.71 -0.56 7.64
C LEU A 92 -11.29 -1.74 6.85
N TYR A 93 -10.94 -1.83 5.58
CA TYR A 93 -11.28 -2.96 4.73
C TYR A 93 -10.75 -4.29 5.28
N ARG A 94 -9.48 -4.34 5.73
CA ARG A 94 -8.90 -5.57 6.29
C ARG A 94 -9.36 -5.89 7.71
N GLN A 95 -9.65 -4.88 8.52
CA GLN A 95 -10.19 -5.10 9.86
C GLN A 95 -11.64 -5.57 9.83
N GLY A 96 -12.44 -5.05 8.90
CA GLY A 96 -13.79 -5.55 8.68
C GLY A 96 -13.74 -7.01 8.22
N TRP A 97 -14.60 -7.85 8.78
CA TRP A 97 -14.84 -9.21 8.29
C TRP A 97 -16.02 -9.30 7.34
N GLY A 98 -16.67 -8.16 7.07
CA GLY A 98 -17.94 -8.14 6.35
C GLY A 98 -19.00 -8.92 7.13
N ARG A 99 -20.14 -9.13 6.45
CA ARG A 99 -21.34 -9.98 6.67
C ARG A 99 -21.60 -10.78 7.97
N PHE A 100 -20.64 -11.05 8.86
CA PHE A 100 -20.82 -11.74 10.14
C PHE A 100 -20.50 -10.89 11.38
N SER A 101 -19.80 -9.77 11.22
CA SER A 101 -19.58 -8.78 12.29
C SER A 101 -20.20 -7.44 11.91
N ASN A 102 -20.52 -6.64 12.93
CA ASN A 102 -21.18 -5.34 12.85
C ASN A 102 -20.26 -4.28 12.20
N ASP A 103 -19.80 -4.57 10.97
CA ASP A 103 -18.70 -3.90 10.28
C ASP A 103 -19.16 -2.82 9.31
N ASP A 104 -20.47 -2.66 9.10
CA ASP A 104 -21.04 -1.57 8.31
C ASP A 104 -20.43 -0.20 8.67
N PRO A 105 -20.19 0.14 9.95
CA PRO A 105 -19.50 1.38 10.31
C PRO A 105 -18.06 1.42 9.79
N LEU A 106 -17.31 0.31 9.88
CA LEU A 106 -15.93 0.24 9.38
C LEU A 106 -15.87 0.43 7.86
N PHE A 107 -16.78 -0.23 7.13
CA PHE A 107 -16.83 -0.13 5.68
C PHE A 107 -17.25 1.27 5.22
N LYS A 108 -18.24 1.89 5.89
CA LYS A 108 -18.62 3.29 5.64
C LYS A 108 -17.46 4.26 5.88
N SER A 109 -16.77 4.14 7.02
CA SER A 109 -15.58 4.93 7.31
C SER A 109 -14.45 4.68 6.29
N GLY A 110 -14.35 3.46 5.77
CA GLY A 110 -13.42 3.11 4.69
C GLY A 110 -13.73 3.88 3.41
N ILE A 111 -15.01 3.91 3.01
CA ILE A 111 -15.46 4.65 1.82
C ILE A 111 -15.20 6.15 1.98
N GLU A 112 -15.45 6.72 3.16
CA GLU A 112 -15.13 8.12 3.44
C GLU A 112 -13.63 8.41 3.29
N ALA A 113 -12.76 7.52 3.76
CA ALA A 113 -11.32 7.65 3.59
C ALA A 113 -10.91 7.56 2.12
N VAL A 114 -11.49 6.65 1.35
CA VAL A 114 -11.26 6.57 -0.10
C VAL A 114 -11.74 7.83 -0.83
N ASN A 115 -12.89 8.38 -0.46
CA ASN A 115 -13.39 9.61 -1.07
C ASN A 115 -12.42 10.78 -0.85
N ARG A 116 -11.80 10.89 0.34
CA ARG A 116 -10.73 11.88 0.57
C ARG A 116 -9.53 11.65 -0.36
N VAL A 117 -9.12 10.40 -0.58
CA VAL A 117 -8.05 10.10 -1.56
C VAL A 117 -8.43 10.62 -2.94
N LEU A 118 -9.66 10.36 -3.39
CA LEU A 118 -10.16 10.81 -4.70
C LEU A 118 -10.27 12.33 -4.80
N GLU A 119 -10.55 13.03 -3.71
CA GLU A 119 -10.58 14.49 -3.65
C GLU A 119 -9.16 15.10 -3.71
N ILE A 120 -8.18 14.46 -3.08
CA ILE A 120 -6.77 14.89 -3.08
C ILE A 120 -6.10 14.58 -4.42
N ASP A 121 -6.22 13.33 -4.88
CA ASP A 121 -5.65 12.83 -6.12
C ASP A 121 -6.61 11.79 -6.77
N PRO A 122 -7.42 12.23 -7.76
CA PRO A 122 -8.34 11.34 -8.48
C PRO A 122 -7.65 10.17 -9.20
N ASN A 123 -6.37 10.31 -9.55
CA ASN A 123 -5.61 9.30 -10.28
C ASN A 123 -4.62 8.55 -9.39
N PHE A 124 -4.78 8.65 -8.07
CA PHE A 124 -3.90 8.03 -7.09
C PHE A 124 -3.70 6.54 -7.38
N ARG A 125 -2.44 6.11 -7.39
CA ARG A 125 -2.07 4.70 -7.48
C ARG A 125 -0.96 4.37 -6.51
N LEU A 126 -1.22 3.39 -5.66
CA LEU A 126 -0.22 2.89 -4.75
C LEU A 126 0.74 1.95 -5.47
N SER A 127 2.04 2.16 -5.26
CA SER A 127 3.10 1.33 -5.87
C SER A 127 3.49 0.13 -5.01
N ASP A 128 2.88 -0.04 -3.82
CA ASP A 128 3.14 -1.17 -2.92
C ASP A 128 2.75 -2.49 -3.58
N THR A 129 3.74 -3.36 -3.81
CA THR A 129 3.54 -4.63 -4.50
C THR A 129 2.88 -5.69 -3.64
N THR A 130 2.88 -5.49 -2.32
CA THR A 130 2.30 -6.43 -1.35
C THR A 130 0.77 -6.35 -1.29
N LEU A 131 0.19 -5.29 -1.87
CA LEU A 131 -1.25 -5.07 -1.90
C LEU A 131 -1.82 -5.40 -3.27
N SER A 132 -2.95 -6.10 -3.25
CA SER A 132 -3.67 -6.49 -4.45
C SER A 132 -4.54 -5.36 -5.00
N LEU A 133 -5.13 -4.53 -4.13
CA LEU A 133 -5.88 -3.34 -4.54
C LEU A 133 -4.96 -2.14 -4.51
N ARG A 134 -4.83 -1.43 -5.64
CA ARG A 134 -3.84 -0.34 -5.77
C ARG A 134 -4.45 1.00 -6.15
N SER A 135 -5.70 1.00 -6.58
CA SER A 135 -6.44 2.22 -6.86
C SER A 135 -7.53 2.48 -5.81
N PRO A 136 -7.84 3.75 -5.54
CA PRO A 136 -8.95 4.11 -4.65
C PRO A 136 -10.29 3.60 -5.21
N ILE A 137 -10.46 3.57 -6.53
CA ILE A 137 -11.69 3.07 -7.18
C ILE A 137 -11.91 1.58 -6.89
N GLU A 138 -10.87 0.75 -7.03
CA GLU A 138 -10.93 -0.67 -6.71
C GLU A 138 -11.28 -0.90 -5.24
N LEU A 139 -10.61 -0.17 -4.34
CA LEU A 139 -10.86 -0.27 -2.90
C LEU A 139 -12.28 0.18 -2.53
N ARG A 140 -12.79 1.26 -3.14
CA ARG A 140 -14.19 1.70 -2.95
C ARG A 140 -15.18 0.62 -3.36
N THR A 141 -14.92 -0.01 -4.50
CA THR A 141 -15.81 -1.05 -5.05
C THR A 141 -15.89 -2.25 -4.10
N GLU A 142 -14.75 -2.75 -3.60
CA GLU A 142 -14.74 -3.87 -2.65
C GLU A 142 -15.40 -3.51 -1.31
N LEU A 143 -15.26 -2.25 -0.87
CA LEU A 143 -15.96 -1.75 0.32
C LEU A 143 -17.49 -1.66 0.10
N GLU A 144 -17.94 -1.13 -1.02
CA GLU A 144 -19.36 -1.06 -1.39
C GLU A 144 -19.97 -2.47 -1.54
N GLU A 145 -19.23 -3.42 -2.10
CA GLU A 145 -19.63 -4.82 -2.17
C GLU A 145 -19.76 -5.44 -0.77
N GLY A 146 -18.85 -5.11 0.15
CA GLY A 146 -18.91 -5.55 1.54
C GLY A 146 -20.17 -5.08 2.29
N LEU A 147 -20.75 -3.95 1.89
CA LEU A 147 -22.01 -3.41 2.42
C LEU A 147 -23.27 -4.00 1.76
N ARG A 148 -23.16 -4.65 0.59
CA ARG A 148 -24.32 -5.19 -0.12
C ARG A 148 -24.75 -6.53 0.48
N ILE A 149 -26.00 -6.58 0.94
CA ILE A 149 -26.71 -7.82 1.26
C ILE A 149 -27.26 -8.39 -0.06
N THR A 150 -26.79 -9.57 -0.45
CA THR A 150 -27.24 -10.28 -1.66
C THR A 150 -27.90 -11.62 -1.29
N ALA A 151 -28.85 -12.08 -2.09
CA ALA A 151 -29.56 -13.35 -1.84
C ALA A 151 -28.64 -14.58 -1.78
N SER A 152 -27.47 -14.50 -2.42
CA SER A 152 -26.39 -15.49 -2.36
C SER A 152 -25.73 -15.63 -0.98
N ASP A 153 -25.99 -14.71 -0.04
CA ASP A 153 -25.38 -14.68 1.29
C ASP A 153 -26.03 -15.67 2.26
N PHE A 154 -27.20 -16.20 1.89
CA PHE A 154 -27.87 -17.31 2.57
C PHE A 154 -27.45 -18.68 2.02
N ASN A 155 -26.46 -18.74 1.13
CA ASN A 155 -25.97 -20.00 0.57
C ASN A 155 -24.77 -20.54 1.38
N PRO A 156 -24.93 -21.62 2.15
CA PRO A 156 -23.90 -22.19 3.03
C PRO A 156 -22.73 -22.85 2.29
N LEU A 157 -22.66 -22.77 0.96
CA LEU A 157 -21.58 -23.37 0.16
C LEU A 157 -20.57 -22.35 -0.35
N ARG A 158 -20.75 -21.05 -0.08
CA ARG A 158 -19.83 -19.98 -0.52
C ARG A 158 -19.24 -19.21 0.66
N PHE A 159 -18.50 -19.92 1.52
CA PHE A 159 -17.82 -19.34 2.68
C PHE A 159 -16.42 -18.77 2.41
N THR A 160 -15.86 -18.95 1.21
CA THR A 160 -14.46 -18.61 0.93
C THR A 160 -14.35 -17.66 -0.26
N ARG A 161 -14.54 -16.36 -0.02
CA ARG A 161 -14.02 -15.34 -0.94
C ARG A 161 -12.56 -15.08 -0.53
N GLU A 162 -11.62 -15.42 -1.41
CA GLU A 162 -10.21 -15.12 -1.22
C GLU A 162 -10.04 -13.59 -1.20
N ARG A 163 -9.54 -13.04 -0.08
CA ARG A 163 -9.34 -11.59 0.04
C ARG A 163 -8.11 -11.19 -0.77
N LYS A 164 -8.29 -10.13 -1.55
CA LYS A 164 -7.23 -9.45 -2.30
C LYS A 164 -6.36 -8.62 -1.35
#